data_AF-A0A2A9DNI2-F1
#
_entry.id   AF-A0A2A9DNI2-F1
#
_cell.length_a   1.000
_cell.length_b   1.000
_cell.length_c   1.000
_cell.angle_alpha   90.00
_cell.angle_beta   90.00
_cell.angle_gamma   90.00
#
_symmetry.space_group_name_H-M   'P 1'
#
loop_
_entity.id
_entity.type
_entity.pdbx_description
1 polymer ?
#
loop_
_entity_poly.entity_id
_entity_poly.type
_entity_poly.pdbx_seq_one_letter_code
_entity_poly.pdbx_strand_id
1 'polypeptide(L)'
;MELPERVQANNARLERITDTNARLALVADQLRDGWQTLAPLIEYYETQWQDDFHTFSDEPVGLFSEDGVWNEMGSFYHAVKEIAEVAGEIVKEYEGAGD
;
A
#
# COMPACT_ATOMS: atom_id res chain seq x y z
N MET A 1 11.54 40.37 15.56
CA MET A 1 10.07 40.56 15.62
C MET A 1 9.48 39.18 15.48
N GLU A 2 8.71 38.69 16.46
CA GLU A 2 8.08 37.36 16.34
C GLU A 2 6.91 37.41 15.36
N LEU A 3 6.74 36.32 14.60
CA LEU A 3 5.60 36.17 13.69
C LEU A 3 4.31 35.95 14.48
N PRO A 4 3.14 36.41 13.98
CA PRO A 4 1.86 36.07 14.60
C PRO A 4 1.64 34.56 14.68
N GLU A 5 1.03 34.07 15.77
CA GLU A 5 0.78 32.64 16.00
C GLU A 5 0.08 31.95 14.82
N ARG A 6 -0.90 32.64 14.19
CA ARG A 6 -1.59 32.12 13.01
C ARG A 6 -0.65 31.84 11.83
N VAL A 7 0.40 32.64 11.66
CA VAL A 7 1.37 32.49 10.57
C VAL A 7 2.27 31.30 10.87
N GLN A 8 2.74 31.18 12.12
CA GLN A 8 3.55 30.03 12.55
C GLN A 8 2.77 28.71 12.40
N ALA A 9 1.50 28.69 12.82
CA ALA A 9 0.65 27.51 12.70
C ALA A 9 0.42 27.09 11.24
N ASN A 10 0.18 28.06 10.33
CA ASN A 10 0.02 27.76 8.91
C ASN A 10 1.33 27.35 8.24
N ASN A 11 2.47 27.90 8.66
CA ASN A 11 3.77 27.45 8.19
C ASN A 11 4.02 25.99 8.57
N ALA A 12 3.74 25.61 9.82
CA ALA A 12 3.85 24.21 10.26
C ALA A 12 2.90 23.27 9.49
N ARG A 13 1.70 23.74 9.10
CA ARG A 13 0.80 22.96 8.23
C ARG A 13 1.38 22.77 6.83
N LEU A 14 1.95 23.83 6.26
CA LEU A 14 2.59 23.81 4.94
C LEU A 14 3.77 22.84 4.91
N GLU A 15 4.61 22.84 5.95
CA GLU A 15 5.73 21.90 6.09
C GLU A 15 5.22 20.45 6.12
N ARG A 16 4.20 20.16 6.95
CA ARG A 16 3.63 18.81 7.05
C ARG A 16 3.04 18.33 5.72
N ILE A 17 2.27 19.15 5.01
CA ILE A 17 1.70 18.72 3.73
C ILE A 17 2.79 18.57 2.65
N THR A 18 3.87 19.35 2.71
CA THR A 18 5.03 19.18 1.82
C THR A 18 5.66 17.80 2.01
N ASP A 19 5.91 17.40 3.26
CA ASP A 19 6.45 16.07 3.58
C ASP A 19 5.48 14.94 3.18
N THR A 20 4.19 15.11 3.43
CA THR A 20 3.15 14.15 3.01
C THR A 20 3.14 13.99 1.49
N ASN A 21 3.17 15.09 0.73
CA ASN A 21 3.19 15.05 -0.73
C ASN A 21 4.41 14.31 -1.28
N ALA A 22 5.58 14.50 -0.67
CA ALA A 22 6.80 13.79 -1.06
C ALA A 22 6.67 12.27 -0.87
N ARG A 23 5.97 11.82 0.18
CA ARG A 23 5.70 10.38 0.41
C ARG A 23 4.65 9.85 -0.56
N LEU A 24 3.56 10.58 -0.76
CA LEU A 24 2.48 10.19 -1.66
C LEU A 24 2.94 10.07 -3.11
N ALA A 25 3.90 10.89 -3.54
CA ALA A 25 4.49 10.80 -4.87
C ALA A 25 5.11 9.42 -5.18
N LEU A 26 5.49 8.66 -4.15
CA LEU A 26 6.09 7.32 -4.28
C LEU A 26 5.06 6.19 -4.22
N VAL A 27 3.86 6.45 -3.69
CA VAL A 27 2.86 5.40 -3.42
C VAL A 27 2.45 4.67 -4.69
N ALA A 28 2.23 5.38 -5.80
CA ALA A 28 1.82 4.75 -7.05
C ALA A 28 2.83 3.72 -7.56
N ASP A 29 4.13 4.02 -7.46
CA ASP A 29 5.19 3.09 -7.88
C ASP A 29 5.32 1.92 -6.90
N GLN A 30 5.22 2.19 -5.59
CA GLN A 30 5.21 1.13 -4.57
C GLN A 30 4.05 0.13 -4.76
N LEU A 31 2.85 0.61 -5.12
CA LEU A 31 1.71 -0.26 -5.40
C LEU A 31 1.93 -1.09 -6.66
N ARG A 32 2.56 -0.52 -7.70
CA ARG A 32 2.90 -1.26 -8.93
C ARG A 32 3.94 -2.35 -8.65
N ASP A 33 5.01 -2.02 -7.94
CA ASP A 33 6.07 -2.96 -7.60
C ASP A 33 5.54 -4.10 -6.70
N GLY A 34 4.69 -3.75 -5.72
CA GLY A 34 4.00 -4.73 -4.89
C GLY A 34 3.13 -5.69 -5.71
N TRP A 35 2.36 -5.17 -6.66
CA TRP A 35 1.54 -6.00 -7.55
C TRP A 35 2.38 -6.89 -8.47
N GLN A 36 3.45 -6.35 -9.08
CA GLN A 36 4.36 -7.12 -9.93
C GLN A 36 5.05 -8.26 -9.18
N THR A 37 5.27 -8.08 -7.87
CA THR A 37 5.82 -9.11 -7.00
C THR A 37 4.77 -10.15 -6.60
N LEU A 38 3.56 -9.69 -6.25
CA LEU A 38 2.51 -10.56 -5.73
C LEU A 38 1.80 -11.38 -6.81
N ALA A 39 1.57 -10.83 -8.00
CA ALA A 39 0.79 -11.51 -9.04
C ALA A 39 1.38 -12.87 -9.46
N PRO A 40 2.71 -13.02 -9.69
CA PRO A 40 3.30 -14.33 -9.95
C PRO A 40 3.23 -15.28 -8.75
N LEU A 41 3.27 -14.75 -7.51
CA LEU A 41 3.12 -15.57 -6.29
C LEU A 41 1.71 -16.14 -6.17
N ILE A 42 0.68 -15.37 -6.56
CA ILE A 42 -0.70 -15.84 -6.64
C ILE A 42 -0.80 -16.97 -7.66
N GLU A 43 -0.28 -16.76 -8.87
CA GLU A 43 -0.29 -17.78 -9.93
C GLU A 43 0.39 -19.07 -9.47
N TYR A 44 1.56 -18.97 -8.83
CA TYR A 44 2.25 -20.11 -8.27
C TYR A 44 1.43 -20.81 -7.17
N TYR A 45 0.85 -20.05 -6.24
CA TYR A 45 0.02 -20.56 -5.15
C TYR A 45 -1.22 -21.32 -5.66
N GLU A 46 -1.85 -20.82 -6.72
CA GLU A 46 -3.05 -21.43 -7.30
C GLU A 46 -2.78 -22.63 -8.22
N THR A 47 -1.52 -22.88 -8.60
CA THR A 47 -1.16 -23.91 -9.59
C THR A 47 -0.20 -24.97 -9.06
N GLN A 48 1.07 -24.61 -8.84
CA GLN A 48 2.18 -25.54 -8.58
C GLN A 48 2.47 -25.71 -7.09
N TRP A 49 2.05 -24.76 -6.25
CA TRP A 49 2.43 -24.71 -4.83
C TRP A 49 2.10 -25.98 -4.07
N GLN A 50 0.94 -26.60 -4.32
CA GLN A 50 0.54 -27.80 -3.60
C GLN A 50 1.46 -29.00 -3.92
N ASP A 51 1.82 -29.18 -5.19
CA ASP A 51 2.70 -30.26 -5.63
C ASP A 51 4.12 -30.08 -5.07
N ASP A 52 4.61 -28.84 -5.07
CA ASP A 52 5.93 -28.48 -4.53
C ASP A 52 5.94 -28.61 -3.01
N PHE A 53 4.87 -28.20 -2.32
CA PHE A 53 4.71 -28.38 -0.88
C PHE A 53 4.75 -29.86 -0.49
N HIS A 54 4.04 -30.74 -1.21
CA HIS A 54 4.10 -32.18 -0.96
C HIS A 54 5.47 -32.80 -1.20
N THR A 55 6.26 -32.23 -2.11
CA THR A 55 7.59 -32.74 -2.49
C THR A 55 8.69 -32.23 -1.57
N PHE A 56 8.57 -30.98 -1.11
CA PHE A 56 9.63 -30.25 -0.42
C PHE A 56 9.20 -29.75 0.98
N SER A 57 8.18 -30.35 1.60
CA SER A 57 7.59 -29.90 2.88
C SER A 57 8.59 -29.76 4.03
N ASP A 58 9.69 -30.49 3.98
CA ASP A 58 10.71 -30.49 5.04
C ASP A 58 11.72 -29.33 4.91
N GLU A 59 11.68 -28.57 3.81
CA GLU A 59 12.56 -27.43 3.57
C GLU A 59 12.05 -26.17 4.30
N PRO A 60 12.92 -25.41 4.99
CA PRO A 60 12.53 -24.24 5.77
C PRO A 60 12.32 -22.99 4.89
N VAL A 61 11.41 -23.09 3.92
CA VAL A 61 11.06 -22.02 2.98
C VAL A 61 9.76 -21.37 3.42
N GLY A 62 9.75 -20.05 3.64
CA GLY A 62 8.55 -19.33 4.12
C GLY A 62 7.32 -19.45 3.21
N LEU A 63 7.55 -19.72 1.91
CA LEU A 63 6.52 -20.00 0.92
C LEU A 63 5.68 -21.24 1.26
N PHE A 64 6.27 -22.23 1.95
CA PHE A 64 5.62 -23.46 2.37
C PHE A 64 5.00 -23.37 3.78
N SER A 65 4.90 -22.16 4.35
CA SER A 65 4.06 -21.98 5.54
C SER A 65 2.59 -22.15 5.18
N GLU A 66 1.80 -22.68 6.13
CA GLU A 66 0.38 -23.04 5.96
C GLU A 66 -0.46 -21.90 5.33
N ASP A 67 -0.16 -20.65 5.70
CA ASP A 67 -0.91 -19.47 5.25
C ASP A 67 -0.03 -18.37 4.62
N GLY A 68 1.23 -18.65 4.26
CA GLY A 68 2.21 -17.62 3.89
C GLY A 68 1.77 -16.70 2.76
N VAL A 69 1.54 -17.26 1.57
CA VAL A 69 1.13 -16.48 0.39
C VAL A 69 -0.28 -15.91 0.58
N TRP A 70 -1.18 -16.71 1.15
CA TRP A 70 -2.58 -16.30 1.40
C TRP A 70 -2.69 -15.05 2.26
N ASN A 71 -1.89 -14.97 3.33
CA ASN A 71 -1.87 -13.81 4.23
C ASN A 71 -1.38 -12.54 3.53
N GLU A 72 -0.36 -12.65 2.68
CA GLU A 72 0.17 -11.50 1.94
C GLU A 72 -0.80 -11.04 0.84
N MET A 73 -1.49 -11.98 0.18
CA MET A 73 -2.58 -11.66 -0.75
C MET A 73 -3.66 -10.82 -0.08
N GLY A 74 -4.16 -11.28 1.07
CA GLY A 74 -5.18 -10.57 1.84
C GLY A 74 -4.70 -9.20 2.31
N SER A 75 -3.50 -9.14 2.88
CA SER A 75 -2.90 -7.90 3.40
C SER A 75 -2.72 -6.85 2.32
N PHE A 76 -2.17 -7.22 1.16
CA PHE A 76 -1.99 -6.31 0.03
C PHE A 76 -3.34 -5.84 -0.53
N TYR A 77 -4.29 -6.75 -0.72
CA TYR A 77 -5.63 -6.40 -1.20
C TYR A 77 -6.33 -5.41 -0.27
N HIS A 78 -6.32 -5.66 1.04
CA HIS A 78 -6.94 -4.76 2.02
C HIS A 78 -6.30 -3.37 2.00
N ALA A 79 -4.96 -3.29 1.96
CA ALA A 79 -4.25 -2.02 1.90
C ALA A 79 -4.58 -1.22 0.63
N VAL A 80 -4.53 -1.87 -0.55
CA VAL A 80 -4.84 -1.22 -1.83
C VAL A 80 -6.28 -0.71 -1.86
N LYS A 81 -7.22 -1.51 -1.35
CA LYS A 81 -8.63 -1.14 -1.29
C LYS A 81 -8.87 0.09 -0.42
N GLU A 82 -8.29 0.12 0.77
CA GLU A 82 -8.40 1.26 1.69
C GLU A 82 -7.79 2.53 1.09
N ILE A 83 -6.62 2.42 0.44
CA ILE A 83 -6.00 3.54 -0.28
C ILE A 83 -6.93 4.06 -1.38
N ALA A 84 -7.51 3.17 -2.19
CA ALA A 84 -8.40 3.56 -3.29
C ALA A 84 -9.66 4.27 -2.78
N GLU A 85 -10.26 3.77 -1.69
CA GLU A 85 -11.43 4.36 -1.05
C GLU A 85 -11.14 5.77 -0.54
N VAL A 86 -10.12 5.92 0.30
CA VAL A 86 -9.74 7.22 0.89
C VAL A 86 -9.30 8.23 -0.17
N ALA A 87 -8.50 7.81 -1.16
CA ALA A 87 -8.08 8.69 -2.24
C ALA A 87 -9.28 9.16 -3.08
N GLY A 88 -10.24 8.28 -3.34
CA GLY A 88 -11.47 8.60 -4.06
C GLY A 88 -12.33 9.62 -3.31
N GLU A 89 -12.48 9.46 -1.99
CA GLU A 89 -13.19 10.41 -1.14
C GLU A 89 -12.54 11.80 -1.16
N ILE A 90 -11.21 11.87 -0.99
CA ILE A 90 -10.46 13.14 -1.00
C ILE A 90 -10.59 13.85 -2.35
N VAL A 91 -10.40 13.13 -3.46
CA VAL A 91 -10.54 13.71 -4.80
C VAL A 91 -11.95 14.25 -5.01
N LYS A 92 -12.97 13.48 -4.62
CA LYS A 92 -14.37 13.91 -4.72
C LYS A 92 -14.65 15.15 -3.87
N GLU A 93 -14.10 15.24 -2.66
CA GLU A 93 -14.24 16.44 -1.81
C GLU A 93 -13.58 17.66 -2.47
N TYR A 94 -12.36 17.52 -2.98
CA TYR A 94 -11.65 18.60 -3.67
C TYR A 94 -12.35 19.08 -4.95
N GLU A 95 -12.86 18.15 -5.75
CA GLU A 95 -13.58 18.46 -6.99
C GLU A 95 -14.98 19.01 -6.70
N GLY A 96 -15.68 18.47 -5.70
CA GLY A 96 -17.03 18.88 -5.30
C GLY A 96 -17.09 20.18 -4.50
N ALA A 97 -16.00 20.60 -3.86
CA ALA A 97 -15.88 21.92 -3.22
C ALA A 97 -15.61 23.07 -4.23
N GLY A 98 -15.46 22.73 -5.52
CA GLY A 98 -15.23 23.69 -6.61
C GLY A 98 -16.49 24.22 -7.31
N ASP A 99 -17.68 23.70 -6.98
CA ASP A 99 -19.00 24.19 -7.42
C ASP A 99 -19.69 25.05 -6.36
#